data_AF-A0A120KNM1-F1
#
_entry.id   AF-A0A120KNM1-F1
#
_cell.length_a   1.000
_cell.length_b   1.000
_cell.length_c   1.000
_cell.angle_alpha   90.00
_cell.angle_beta   90.00
_cell.angle_gamma   90.00
#
_symmetry.space_group_name_H-M   'P 1'
#
loop_
_entity.id
_entity.type
_entity.pdbx_description
1 polymer ?
#
loop_
_entity_poly.entity_id
_entity_poly.type
_entity_poly.pdbx_seq_one_letter_code
_entity_poly.pdbx_strand_id
1 'polypeptide(L)'
;MHNTTTAITTSAPGPLALKGYDPELLYVECGRCGSPVMWEQGRASRILEQAGIDPLELDASCLLVTDGCPMCGSKGQYTVQIFRVSAGSETRRPPYYGTA
;
A
#
# COMPACT_ATOMS: atom_id res chain seq x y z
N MET A 1 44.36 -28.60 24.02
CA MET A 1 43.67 -27.30 24.19
C MET A 1 43.62 -26.64 22.83
N HIS A 2 42.50 -26.72 22.11
CA HIS A 2 42.37 -26.18 20.76
C HIS A 2 41.32 -25.08 20.79
N ASN A 3 41.75 -23.83 20.84
CA ASN A 3 40.85 -22.68 20.82
C ASN A 3 40.53 -22.36 19.35
N THR A 4 39.32 -22.70 18.92
CA THR A 4 38.82 -22.34 17.60
C THR A 4 38.11 -21.00 17.72
N THR A 5 38.81 -19.92 17.39
CA THR A 5 38.22 -18.58 17.30
C THR A 5 37.48 -18.48 15.98
N THR A 6 36.15 -18.60 16.03
CA THR A 6 35.27 -18.32 14.90
C THR A 6 35.23 -16.80 14.70
N ALA A 7 35.87 -16.31 13.64
CA ALA A 7 35.74 -14.92 13.24
C ALA A 7 34.29 -14.67 12.79
N ILE A 8 33.61 -13.76 13.51
CA ILE A 8 32.29 -13.27 13.11
C ILE A 8 32.52 -12.29 11.96
N THR A 9 32.31 -12.75 10.74
CA THR A 9 32.25 -11.87 9.57
C THR A 9 31.10 -10.90 9.78
N THR A 10 31.43 -9.66 10.12
CA THR A 10 30.49 -8.54 10.06
C THR A 10 30.15 -8.33 8.60
N SER A 11 28.99 -8.80 8.17
CA SER A 11 28.41 -8.43 6.89
C SER A 11 28.21 -6.92 6.90
N ALA A 12 28.97 -6.23 6.04
CA ALA A 12 28.79 -4.80 5.80
C ALA A 12 27.31 -4.53 5.49
N PRO A 13 26.72 -3.43 5.98
CA PRO A 13 25.42 -2.99 5.50
C PRO A 13 25.54 -2.82 4.00
N GLY A 14 24.84 -3.66 3.23
CA GLY A 14 24.65 -3.42 1.81
C GLY A 14 24.04 -2.04 1.59
N PRO A 15 24.17 -1.44 0.41
CA PRO A 15 23.53 -0.18 0.12
C PRO A 15 22.06 -0.34 0.45
N LEU A 16 21.59 0.40 1.46
CA LEU A 16 20.16 0.54 1.71
C LEU A 16 19.64 1.27 0.46
N ALA A 17 19.31 0.50 -0.58
CA ALA A 17 18.48 0.96 -1.66
C ALA A 17 17.35 1.70 -0.97
N LEU A 18 17.19 3.00 -1.28
CA LEU A 18 16.12 3.83 -0.73
C LEU A 18 14.85 3.00 -0.81
N LYS A 19 14.45 2.44 0.33
CA LYS A 19 13.40 1.42 0.32
C LYS A 19 12.13 2.22 0.19
N GLY A 20 11.65 2.31 -1.06
CA GLY A 20 10.39 2.97 -1.39
C GLY A 20 9.28 2.45 -0.49
N TYR A 21 8.17 3.21 -0.44
CA TYR A 21 7.04 2.81 0.38
C TYR A 21 6.53 1.44 -0.07
N ASP A 22 6.28 0.54 0.88
CA ASP A 22 5.76 -0.80 0.57
C ASP A 22 4.32 -0.67 0.04
N PRO A 23 4.07 -1.02 -1.24
CA PRO A 23 2.74 -0.92 -1.82
C PRO A 23 1.66 -1.70 -1.07
N GLU A 24 2.03 -2.79 -0.42
CA GLU A 24 1.09 -3.65 0.30
C GLU A 24 0.59 -3.01 1.60
N LEU A 25 1.20 -1.89 2.02
CA LEU A 25 0.75 -1.08 3.15
C LEU A 25 -0.21 0.05 2.74
N LEU A 26 -0.44 0.27 1.44
CA LEU A 26 -1.40 1.27 0.98
C LEU A 26 -2.82 0.86 1.35
N TYR A 27 -3.58 1.80 1.92
CA TYR A 27 -5.00 1.61 2.14
C TYR A 27 -5.73 1.52 0.78
N VAL A 28 -6.73 0.64 0.70
CA VAL A 28 -7.57 0.47 -0.48
C VAL A 28 -9.03 0.66 -0.10
N GLU A 29 -9.69 1.62 -0.75
CA GLU A 29 -11.08 1.97 -0.50
C GLU A 29 -11.98 1.66 -1.72
N CYS A 30 -13.19 1.18 -1.47
CA CYS A 30 -14.21 1.09 -2.51
C CYS A 30 -14.86 2.45 -2.74
N GLY A 31 -14.71 3.04 -3.94
CA GLY A 31 -15.32 4.32 -4.30
C GLY A 31 -16.86 4.30 -4.37
N ARG A 32 -17.52 3.14 -4.23
CA ARG A 32 -18.99 3.04 -4.20
C ARG A 32 -19.58 3.06 -2.80
N CYS A 33 -19.01 2.31 -1.86
CA CYS A 33 -19.56 2.13 -0.52
C CYS A 33 -18.63 2.58 0.60
N GLY A 34 -17.41 3.03 0.28
CA GLY A 34 -16.39 3.43 1.24
C GLY A 34 -15.81 2.27 2.06
N SER A 35 -16.20 1.02 1.78
CA SER A 35 -15.68 -0.12 2.53
C SER A 35 -14.22 -0.40 2.14
N PRO A 36 -13.37 -0.81 3.11
CA PRO A 36 -12.03 -1.26 2.80
C PRO A 36 -12.05 -2.48 1.88
N VAL A 37 -11.15 -2.50 0.90
CA VAL A 37 -10.98 -3.64 -0.01
C VAL A 37 -9.74 -4.42 0.39
N MET A 38 -9.93 -5.67 0.78
CA MET A 38 -8.82 -6.56 1.11
C MET A 38 -8.27 -7.18 -0.17
N TRP A 39 -6.95 -7.04 -0.36
CA TRP A 39 -6.23 -7.68 -1.45
C TRP A 39 -5.27 -8.73 -0.92
N GLU A 40 -5.04 -9.74 -1.76
CA GLU A 40 -3.97 -10.71 -1.56
C GLU A 40 -2.59 -10.04 -1.68
N GLN A 41 -1.62 -10.58 -0.93
CA GLN A 41 -0.25 -10.08 -0.96
C GLN A 41 0.33 -10.08 -2.38
N GLY A 42 0.99 -8.98 -2.75
CA GLY A 42 1.62 -8.74 -4.05
C GLY A 42 0.70 -8.12 -5.09
N ARG A 43 -0.60 -7.99 -4.80
CA ARG A 43 -1.57 -7.42 -5.74
C ARG A 43 -1.36 -5.92 -5.95
N ALA A 44 -1.11 -5.16 -4.88
CA ALA A 44 -0.86 -3.73 -5.01
C ALA A 44 0.41 -3.47 -5.82
N SER A 45 1.48 -4.21 -5.51
CA SER A 45 2.75 -4.17 -6.25
C SER A 45 2.55 -4.43 -7.75
N ARG A 46 1.80 -5.48 -8.10
CA ARG A 46 1.52 -5.83 -9.51
C ARG A 46 0.71 -4.76 -10.24
N ILE A 47 -0.29 -4.17 -9.58
CA ILE A 47 -1.14 -3.13 -10.18
C ILE A 47 -0.32 -1.87 -10.46
N LEU A 48 0.56 -1.48 -9.54
CA LEU A 48 1.45 -0.33 -9.71
C LEU A 48 2.44 -0.54 -10.84
N GLU A 49 3.05 -1.73 -10.91
CA GLU A 49 3.94 -2.11 -12.00
C GLU A 49 3.23 -2.03 -13.36
N GLN A 50 1.99 -2.53 -13.45
CA GLN A 50 1.16 -2.44 -14.65
C GLN A 50 0.78 -1.00 -15.01
N ALA A 51 0.66 -0.12 -14.02
CA ALA A 51 0.42 1.30 -14.21
C ALA A 51 1.69 2.10 -14.56
N GLY A 52 2.87 1.47 -14.50
CA GLY A 52 4.16 2.13 -14.73
C GLY A 52 4.55 3.11 -13.62
N ILE A 53 4.04 2.91 -12.40
CA ILE A 53 4.30 3.78 -11.25
C ILE A 53 5.48 3.21 -10.47
N ASP A 54 6.52 4.03 -10.25
CA ASP A 54 7.68 3.63 -9.47
C ASP A 54 7.28 3.62 -7.97
N PRO A 55 7.54 2.53 -7.22
CA PRO A 55 7.34 2.50 -5.77
C PRO A 55 8.03 3.64 -5.00
N LEU A 56 9.07 4.27 -5.57
CA LEU A 56 9.72 5.45 -5.00
C LEU A 56 8.84 6.71 -5.06
N GLU A 57 7.82 6.75 -5.91
CA GLU A 57 6.84 7.85 -5.98
C GLU A 57 5.73 7.73 -4.92
N LEU A 58 5.70 6.61 -4.20
CA LEU A 58 4.71 6.32 -3.18
C LEU A 58 5.20 6.73 -1.80
N ASP A 59 4.27 7.21 -0.98
CA ASP A 59 4.47 7.49 0.42
C ASP A 59 3.16 7.21 1.18
N ALA A 60 3.18 7.44 2.50
CA ALA A 60 2.04 7.22 3.38
C ALA A 60 0.82 8.14 3.09
N SER A 61 0.95 9.12 2.19
CA SER A 61 -0.16 9.96 1.76
C SER A 61 -0.88 9.40 0.53
N CYS A 62 -0.39 8.34 -0.08
CA CYS A 62 -1.05 7.69 -1.20
C CYS A 62 -2.19 6.76 -0.73
N LEU A 63 -3.27 6.73 -1.51
CA LEU A 63 -4.48 5.93 -1.32
C LEU A 63 -4.86 5.26 -2.65
N LEU A 64 -5.27 3.99 -2.59
CA LEU A 64 -5.86 3.29 -3.74
C LEU A 64 -7.38 3.30 -3.62
N VAL A 65 -8.06 3.62 -4.72
CA VAL A 65 -9.54 3.61 -4.79
C VAL A 65 -9.98 2.72 -5.94
N THR A 66 -10.85 1.77 -5.65
CA THR A 66 -11.47 0.89 -6.66
C THR A 66 -12.85 1.41 -7.07
N ASP A 67 -13.27 1.12 -8.31
CA ASP A 67 -14.63 1.47 -8.79
C ASP A 67 -15.72 0.49 -8.27
N GLY A 68 -15.34 -0.48 -7.45
CA GLY A 68 -16.24 -1.45 -6.83
C GLY A 68 -15.51 -2.43 -5.90
N CYS A 69 -16.28 -3.24 -5.19
CA CYS A 69 -15.78 -4.30 -4.32
C CYS A 69 -16.75 -5.49 -4.29
N PRO A 70 -16.33 -6.65 -3.77
CA PRO A 70 -17.17 -7.85 -3.69
C PRO A 70 -18.52 -7.65 -2.97
N MET A 71 -18.60 -6.65 -2.08
CA MET A 71 -19.85 -6.30 -1.38
C MET A 71 -20.80 -5.45 -2.23
N CYS A 72 -20.28 -4.64 -3.16
CA CYS A 72 -21.08 -3.82 -4.07
C CYS A 72 -21.57 -4.58 -5.30
N GLY A 73 -20.91 -5.68 -5.65
CA GLY A 73 -21.26 -6.49 -6.81
C GLY A 73 -20.33 -7.68 -7.01
N SER A 74 -20.73 -8.61 -7.87
CA SER A 74 -20.02 -9.87 -8.12
C SER A 74 -18.97 -9.81 -9.23
N LYS A 75 -18.59 -8.62 -9.70
CA LYS A 75 -17.60 -8.51 -10.78
C LYS A 75 -16.20 -8.83 -10.23
N GLY A 76 -15.47 -9.72 -10.87
CA GLY A 76 -14.09 -10.07 -10.48
C GLY A 76 -13.03 -9.07 -10.93
N GLN A 77 -13.43 -8.03 -11.66
CA GLN A 77 -12.55 -7.02 -12.26
C GLN A 77 -13.04 -5.64 -11.85
N TYR A 78 -12.11 -4.86 -11.30
CA TYR A 78 -12.31 -3.49 -10.86
C TYR A 78 -11.18 -2.64 -11.43
N THR A 79 -11.49 -1.40 -11.79
CA THR A 79 -10.47 -0.41 -12.10
C THR A 79 -9.95 0.21 -10.81
N VAL A 80 -8.67 0.56 -10.78
CA VAL A 80 -8.00 1.16 -9.62
C VAL A 80 -7.45 2.52 -10.00
N GLN A 81 -7.68 3.50 -9.14
CA GLN A 81 -7.10 4.84 -9.22
C GLN A 81 -6.23 5.10 -7.98
N ILE A 82 -5.20 5.92 -8.15
CA ILE A 82 -4.28 6.28 -7.07
C ILE A 82 -4.44 7.76 -6.78
N PHE A 83 -4.68 8.08 -5.53
CA PHE A 83 -4.83 9.45 -5.05
C PHE A 83 -3.72 9.75 -4.06
N ARG A 84 -3.15 10.95 -4.13
CA ARG A 84 -2.30 11.48 -3.06
C ARG A 84 -3.14 12.41 -2.19
N VAL A 85 -3.31 12.05 -0.93
CA VAL A 85 -4.02 12.83 0.07
C VAL A 85 -3.12 13.94 0.56
N SER A 86 -3.29 15.15 0.02
CA SER A 86 -2.67 16.34 0.60
C SER A 86 -3.54 16.87 1.73
N ALA A 87 -2.92 17.48 2.74
CA ALA A 87 -3.64 18.28 3.74
C ALA A 87 -4.21 19.54 3.07
N GLY A 88 -5.26 19.39 2.27
CA GLY A 88 -6.10 20.50 1.85
C GLY A 88 -6.88 21.00 3.06
N SER A 89 -6.81 22.32 3.30
CA SER A 89 -7.46 23.07 4.37
C SER A 89 -8.67 22.35 4.99
N GLU A 90 -8.61 22.09 6.30
CA GLU A 90 -9.69 21.75 7.24
C GLU A 90 -11.12 21.79 6.66
N THR A 91 -11.45 20.87 5.75
CA THR A 91 -12.80 20.75 5.21
C THR A 91 -13.32 19.43 5.70
N ARG A 92 -14.10 19.53 6.79
CA ARG A 92 -14.98 18.53 7.40
C ARG A 92 -14.70 17.09 6.99
N ARG A 93 -14.10 16.34 7.91
CA ARG A 93 -14.27 14.89 8.00
C ARG A 93 -15.76 14.57 7.76
N PRO A 94 -16.14 13.80 6.74
CA PRO A 94 -17.51 13.37 6.55
C PRO A 94 -17.98 12.66 7.83
N PRO A 95 -19.22 12.88 8.29
CA PRO A 95 -19.72 12.21 9.49
C PRO A 95 -19.59 10.70 9.33
N TYR A 96 -18.87 10.08 10.27
CA TYR A 96 -18.69 8.64 10.34
C TYR A 96 -20.05 8.00 10.68
N TYR A 97 -20.69 7.38 9.70
CA TYR A 97 -21.89 6.54 9.90
C TYR A 97 -21.46 5.07 10.00
N GLY A 98 -20.79 4.70 11.08
CA GLY A 98 -20.56 3.30 11.45
C GLY A 98 -21.26 2.99 12.76
N THR A 99 -22.29 2.15 12.73
CA THR A 99 -22.91 1.58 13.94
C THR A 99 -22.03 0.45 14.46
N ALA A 100 -21.46 0.65 15.66
CA ALA A 100 -20.72 -0.37 16.41
C ALA A 100 -21.63 -1.52 16.87
#